data_AF-A0A2J8QNQ2-F1
#
_entry.id   AF-A0A2J8QNQ2-F1
#
_cell.length_a   1.000
_cell.length_b   1.000
_cell.length_c   1.000
_cell.angle_alpha   90.00
_cell.angle_beta   90.00
_cell.angle_gamma   90.00
#
_symmetry.space_group_name_H-M   'P 1'
#
loop_
_entity.id
_entity.type
_entity.pdbx_description
1 polymer ?
#
loop_
_entity_poly.entity_id
_entity_poly.type
_entity_poly.pdbx_seq_one_letter_code
_entity_poly.pdbx_strand_id
1 'polypeptide(L)'
;MSGRVGDLSPQQQEALARFRENLQDLLPILPNADDYFLLRWLRARNFDLQKSEDMLRRTQVPPAHLLSPRPESLAHGVPEATRPGQHCHMAAP
;
A
#
# COMPACT_ATOMS: atom_id res chain seq x y z
N MET A 1 24.24 13.39 19.73
CA MET A 1 22.87 12.84 19.83
C MET A 1 22.77 11.67 18.86
N SER A 2 22.28 10.53 19.31
CA SER A 2 22.26 9.25 18.59
C SER A 2 21.22 9.21 17.47
N GLY A 3 20.22 10.11 17.51
CA GLY A 3 19.13 10.14 16.54
C GLY A 3 18.12 9.00 16.75
N ARG A 4 18.03 8.47 17.98
CA ARG A 4 17.13 7.38 18.38
C ARG A 4 16.03 7.91 19.29
N VAL A 5 14.88 7.22 19.35
CA VAL A 5 13.80 7.53 20.30
C VAL A 5 14.39 7.64 21.72
N GLY A 6 14.16 8.79 22.38
CA GLY A 6 14.72 9.11 23.71
C GLY A 6 16.07 9.85 23.72
N ASP A 7 16.81 9.88 22.61
CA ASP A 7 18.10 10.59 22.43
C ASP A 7 18.08 11.45 21.16
N LEU A 8 16.98 12.20 20.99
CA LEU A 8 16.78 13.13 19.89
C LEU A 8 17.07 14.56 20.35
N SER A 9 17.70 15.35 19.48
CA SER A 9 17.79 16.79 19.69
C SER A 9 16.44 17.45 19.47
N PRO A 10 16.22 18.67 20.00
CA PRO A 10 14.99 19.42 19.74
C PRO A 10 14.71 19.59 18.24
N GLN A 11 15.77 19.82 17.44
CA GLN A 11 15.69 19.92 15.98
C GLN A 11 15.28 18.59 15.33
N GLN A 12 15.77 17.46 15.84
CA GLN A 12 15.40 16.13 15.34
C GLN A 12 13.97 15.76 15.72
N GLN A 13 13.49 16.15 16.90
CA GLN A 13 12.09 16.00 17.30
C GLN A 13 11.17 16.83 16.42
N GLU A 14 11.53 18.07 16.13
CA GLU A 14 10.75 18.93 15.23
C GLU A 14 10.73 18.37 13.80
N ALA A 15 11.88 17.90 13.30
CA ALA A 15 11.93 17.22 12.01
C ALA A 15 11.05 15.97 11.99
N LEU A 16 11.05 15.15 13.05
CA LEU A 16 10.20 13.97 13.16
C LEU A 16 8.70 14.34 13.14
N ALA A 17 8.31 15.38 13.87
CA ALA A 17 6.93 15.87 13.91
C ALA A 17 6.47 16.35 12.53
N ARG A 18 7.26 17.21 11.87
CA ARG A 18 6.97 17.68 10.50
C ARG A 18 6.95 16.54 9.49
N PHE A 19 7.85 15.58 9.61
CA PHE A 19 7.88 14.41 8.74
C PHE A 19 6.62 13.57 8.88
N ARG A 20 6.12 13.38 10.11
CA ARG A 20 4.86 12.68 10.35
C ARG A 20 3.67 13.42 9.77
N GLU A 21 3.64 14.75 9.86
CA GLU A 21 2.59 15.58 9.26
C GLU A 21 2.58 15.47 7.73
N ASN A 22 3.75 15.54 7.09
CA ASN A 22 3.88 15.40 5.63
C ASN A 22 3.45 14.03 5.11
N LEU A 23 3.58 12.99 5.94
CA LEU A 23 3.27 11.61 5.59
C LEU A 23 1.86 11.17 5.98
N GLN A 24 1.00 12.09 6.45
CA GLN A 24 -0.38 11.76 6.85
C GLN A 24 -1.17 11.03 5.76
N ASP A 25 -0.87 11.33 4.49
CA ASP A 25 -1.46 10.66 3.32
C ASP A 25 -0.99 9.21 3.16
N LEU A 26 0.21 8.88 3.65
CA LEU A 26 0.82 7.56 3.57
C LEU A 26 0.70 6.72 4.84
N LEU A 27 0.41 7.35 5.99
CA LEU A 27 0.16 6.65 7.25
C LEU A 27 -0.87 5.49 7.14
N PRO A 28 -2.01 5.62 6.43
CA PRO A 28 -2.97 4.51 6.31
C PRO A 28 -2.49 3.38 5.38
N ILE A 29 -1.53 3.65 4.51
CA ILE A 29 -0.96 2.67 3.56
C ILE A 29 0.20 1.91 4.21
N LEU A 30 0.84 2.55 5.19
CA LEU A 30 1.96 1.98 5.93
C LEU A 30 1.50 0.88 6.88
N PRO A 31 2.08 -0.33 6.81
CA PRO A 31 1.71 -1.41 7.71
C PRO A 31 2.09 -1.13 9.17
N ASN A 32 3.11 -0.30 9.42
CA ASN A 32 3.52 0.18 10.75
C ASN A 32 4.22 1.55 10.62
N ALA A 33 3.55 2.61 11.06
CA ALA A 33 4.05 3.99 11.00
C ALA A 33 4.56 4.50 12.37
N ASP A 34 5.38 3.70 13.04
CA ASP A 34 5.98 4.06 14.33
C ASP A 34 7.13 5.05 14.18
N ASP A 35 7.45 5.79 15.25
CA ASP A 35 8.58 6.73 15.28
C ASP A 35 9.91 6.04 14.94
N TYR A 36 10.11 4.79 15.36
CA TYR A 36 11.28 3.99 14.98
C TYR A 36 11.37 3.76 13.47
N PHE A 37 10.22 3.55 12.80
CA PHE A 37 10.15 3.39 11.36
C PHE A 37 10.50 4.70 10.67
N LEU A 38 9.89 5.82 11.09
CA LEU A 38 10.14 7.15 10.53
C LEU A 38 11.60 7.60 10.72
N LEU A 39 12.16 7.40 11.91
CA LEU A 39 13.55 7.73 12.23
C LEU A 39 14.56 6.94 11.39
N ARG A 40 14.23 5.72 10.92
CA ARG A 40 15.10 4.96 10.01
C ARG A 40 15.34 5.73 8.72
N TRP A 41 14.31 6.35 8.15
CA TRP A 41 14.39 7.12 6.90
C TRP A 41 15.09 8.45 7.12
N LEU A 42 14.72 9.18 8.19
CA LEU A 42 15.37 10.44 8.54
C LEU A 42 16.87 10.26 8.77
N ARG A 43 17.30 9.23 9.51
CA ARG A 43 18.74 8.96 9.73
C ARG A 43 19.49 8.66 8.44
N ALA A 44 18.87 7.94 7.50
CA ALA A 44 19.51 7.60 6.22
C ALA A 44 19.80 8.83 5.34
N ARG A 45 19.09 9.95 5.56
CA ARG A 45 19.24 11.20 4.81
C ARG A 45 19.64 12.38 5.68
N ASN A 46 20.27 12.14 6.85
CA ASN A 46 20.70 13.19 7.78
C ASN A 46 19.59 14.16 8.20
N PHE A 47 18.38 13.64 8.43
CA PHE A 47 17.17 14.39 8.80
C PHE A 47 16.69 15.39 7.74
N ASP A 48 17.06 15.18 6.47
CA ASP A 48 16.50 15.91 5.33
C ASP A 48 15.08 15.40 5.04
N LEU A 49 14.08 16.22 5.36
CA LEU A 49 12.66 15.87 5.24
C LEU A 49 12.29 15.47 3.81
N GLN A 50 12.70 16.29 2.83
CA GLN A 50 12.30 16.16 1.44
C GLN A 50 12.90 14.89 0.82
N LYS A 51 14.19 14.63 1.04
CA LYS A 51 14.84 13.39 0.55
C LYS A 51 14.33 12.14 1.25
N SER A 52 14.01 12.24 2.54
CA SER A 52 13.48 11.10 3.31
C SER A 52 12.08 10.72 2.81
N GLU A 53 11.26 11.73 2.52
CA GLU A 53 9.91 11.55 1.98
C GLU A 53 9.94 10.92 0.60
N ASP A 54 10.73 11.48 -0.32
CA ASP A 54 10.89 10.94 -1.68
C ASP A 54 11.34 9.49 -1.67
N MET A 55 12.29 9.15 -0.79
CA MET A 55 12.81 7.79 -0.67
C MET A 55 11.74 6.82 -0.14
N LEU A 56 10.95 7.25 0.85
CA LEU A 56 9.88 6.46 1.42
C LEU A 56 8.72 6.27 0.44
N ARG A 57 8.31 7.33 -0.29
CA ARG A 57 7.32 7.28 -1.38
C ARG A 57 7.73 6.30 -2.48
N ARG A 58 8.97 6.37 -2.94
CA ARG A 58 9.51 5.44 -3.96
C ARG A 58 9.57 3.99 -3.50
N THR A 59 9.71 3.75 -2.20
CA THR A 59 9.81 2.38 -1.67
C THR A 59 8.43 1.78 -1.40
N GLN A 60 7.46 2.60 -0.98
CA GLN A 60 6.11 2.14 -0.69
C GLN A 60 5.22 1.98 -1.91
N VAL A 61 5.37 2.85 -2.92
CA VAL A 61 4.63 2.69 -4.17
C VAL A 61 5.23 1.48 -4.88
N PRO A 62 4.50 0.35 -4.97
CA PRO A 62 4.99 -0.78 -5.76
C PRO A 62 5.15 -0.26 -7.19
N PRO A 63 6.26 -0.58 -7.86
CA PRO A 63 6.42 -0.16 -9.25
C PRO A 63 5.21 -0.66 -10.04
N ALA A 64 4.67 0.20 -10.93
CA ALA A 64 3.34 0.04 -11.54
C ALA A 64 3.04 -1.35 -12.14
N HIS A 65 4.07 -2.15 -12.43
CA HIS A 65 3.94 -3.54 -12.86
C HIS A 65 3.40 -4.50 -11.78
N LEU A 66 3.44 -4.15 -10.49
CA LEU A 66 2.90 -4.95 -9.37
C LEU A 66 1.47 -4.53 -8.96
N LEU A 67 1.00 -3.35 -9.36
CA LEU A 67 -0.43 -3.01 -9.35
C LEU A 67 -1.11 -3.59 -10.60
N SER A 68 -0.94 -4.89 -10.84
CA SER A 68 -2.00 -5.60 -11.55
C SER A 68 -3.18 -5.66 -10.57
N PRO A 69 -4.39 -5.26 -10.96
CA PRO A 69 -5.55 -5.51 -10.10
C PRO A 69 -5.57 -7.00 -9.82
N ARG A 70 -5.38 -7.41 -8.56
CA ARG A 70 -5.68 -8.79 -8.18
C ARG A 70 -7.15 -8.97 -8.55
N PRO A 71 -7.51 -9.90 -9.46
CA PRO A 71 -8.91 -10.22 -9.64
C PRO A 71 -9.39 -10.74 -8.29
N GLU A 72 -10.23 -9.94 -7.65
CA GLU A 72 -10.86 -10.30 -6.39
C GLU A 72 -11.59 -11.61 -6.62
N SER A 73 -11.36 -12.55 -5.69
CA SER A 73 -11.76 -13.93 -5.77
C SER A 73 -13.25 -14.09 -6.10
N LEU A 74 -13.51 -14.78 -7.20
CA LEU A 74 -14.55 -15.80 -7.38
C LEU A 74 -15.41 -16.10 -6.13
N ALA A 75 -16.49 -15.35 -5.91
CA ALA A 75 -17.62 -15.81 -5.08
C ALA A 75 -18.86 -14.92 -5.26
N HIS A 76 -19.63 -15.15 -6.33
CA HIS A 76 -21.09 -15.11 -6.21
C HIS A 76 -21.75 -15.92 -7.32
N GLY A 77 -22.28 -17.08 -6.90
CA GLY A 77 -23.51 -17.64 -7.44
C GLY A 77 -23.43 -18.31 -8.81
N VAL A 78 -23.29 -19.62 -8.82
CA VAL A 78 -24.03 -20.44 -9.78
C VAL A 78 -25.53 -20.32 -9.43
N PRO A 79 -26.34 -19.82 -10.35
CA PRO A 79 -27.54 -20.53 -10.77
C PRO A 79 -27.57 -20.54 -12.31
N GLU A 80 -28.21 -21.42 -13.03
CA GLU A 80 -29.05 -22.58 -12.78
C GLU A 80 -29.24 -23.13 -14.20
N ALA A 81 -29.30 -24.45 -14.34
CA ALA A 81 -29.47 -25.10 -15.62
C ALA A 81 -30.75 -24.63 -16.32
N THR A 82 -30.61 -23.94 -17.45
CA THR A 82 -31.67 -23.90 -18.47
C THR A 82 -31.09 -24.51 -19.74
N ARG A 83 -31.40 -25.80 -19.94
CA ARG A 83 -31.38 -26.45 -21.25
C ARG A 83 -32.68 -26.09 -21.96
N PRO A 84 -32.67 -25.42 -23.12
CA PRO A 84 -33.79 -25.50 -24.05
C PRO A 84 -33.45 -26.47 -25.18
N GLY A 85 -34.29 -27.51 -25.28
CA GLY A 85 -34.73 -28.03 -26.58
C GLY A 85 -33.76 -28.92 -27.35
N GLN A 86 -33.66 -30.19 -26.95
CA GLN A 86 -33.58 -31.24 -27.95
C GLN A 86 -34.94 -31.30 -28.66
N HIS A 87 -35.01 -30.84 -29.90
CA HIS A 87 -36.10 -31.24 -30.81
C HIS A 87 -35.52 -31.53 -32.19
N CYS A 88 -34.75 -32.61 -32.27
CA CYS A 88 -34.52 -33.31 -33.53
C CYS A 88 -35.42 -34.55 -33.48
N HIS A 89 -36.63 -34.46 -34.04
CA HIS A 89 -37.35 -35.66 -34.46
C HIS A 89 -37.82 -35.46 -35.90
N MET A 90 -37.15 -36.20 -36.78
CA MET A 90 -37.56 -36.49 -38.14
C MET A 90 -38.98 -37.07 -38.11
N ALA A 91 -39.89 -36.51 -38.91
CA ALA A 91 -41.16 -37.12 -39.24
C ALA A 91 -41.12 -37.56 -40.72
N ALA A 92 -40.99 -38.86 -40.92
CA ALA A 92 -41.42 -39.64 -42.08
C ALA A 92 -42.22 -40.81 -41.48
N PRO A 93 -43.30 -41.30 -42.11
CA PRO A 93 -43.30 -41.81 -43.50
C PRO A 93 -44.27 -41.10 -44.45
#